data_AF-A0A4Q6V5T9-F1
#
_entry.id   AF-A0A4Q6V5T9-F1
#
_cell.length_a   1.000
_cell.length_b   1.000
_cell.length_c   1.000
_cell.angle_alpha   90.00
_cell.angle_beta   90.00
_cell.angle_gamma   90.00
#
_symmetry.space_group_name_H-M   'P 1'
#
loop_
_entity.id
_entity.type
_entity.pdbx_description
1 polymer ?
#
loop_
_entity_poly.entity_id
_entity_poly.type
_entity_poly.pdbx_seq_one_letter_code
_entity_poly.pdbx_strand_id
1 'polypeptide(L)'
;MRSPHRMTQDTDRSPEAPAPTEAPATPAPRYGPYDSNPEWDNPYEQLAGLDDRAVDTFLQKDPDAFDAFETGESPAPVPPPPPAAPPRRRPRSAFRRALGHLSWGAKITVAVLVLAAFLTLGDRWAVLYAENKAEESLKNAMNLTAAPEVDIDGFPFLTQVAARRLDTVHLTVPDVAAGRVSLAEVSATGHDVRISGEGLTGIDGADIGGVNGEVRLSFDDLGRELGASQVTFTGKGTDRVLARGTLPVAGHELALRADALIRRDGDRGVSTEVTGMRLDIGDLAVFRPGTGPNDGLHLTPSSLEKLTDETAKAKTLLSVPAIVHALGVPDSQIRAALDNDRELADLLGTPAVVDDLLAVNLVDLAAAHPDVLRRLGIDPNLLDALTDLTRPQLADRLTLGFTLPELPGEGDVRLRDVRVEPDGILVRLEGTGVRFGK
;
A
#
# COMPACT_ATOMS: atom_id res chain seq x y z
N MET A 1 26.48 36.38 62.62
CA MET A 1 27.94 36.21 62.85
C MET A 1 28.20 34.81 63.41
N ARG A 2 28.76 33.91 62.60
CA ARG A 2 29.77 32.89 62.97
C ARG A 2 29.88 31.89 61.80
N SER A 3 30.82 32.22 60.94
CA SER A 3 31.98 31.44 60.49
C SER A 3 32.02 29.91 60.61
N PRO A 4 32.85 29.29 59.74
CA PRO A 4 32.67 27.96 59.17
C PRO A 4 33.67 26.93 59.72
N HIS A 5 33.48 25.65 59.41
CA HIS A 5 34.59 24.70 59.31
C HIS A 5 34.34 23.65 58.22
N ARG A 6 35.48 23.21 57.68
CA ARG A 6 35.79 22.57 56.41
C ARG A 6 36.27 21.15 56.68
N MET A 7 35.80 20.17 55.90
CA MET A 7 36.41 18.84 55.66
C MET A 7 35.45 18.12 54.71
N THR A 8 35.80 17.48 53.59
CA THR A 8 37.05 17.12 52.92
C THR A 8 36.62 16.73 51.50
N GLN A 9 37.41 17.10 50.50
CA GLN A 9 37.27 16.59 49.14
C GLN A 9 37.69 15.12 49.13
N ASP A 10 36.76 14.24 48.76
CA ASP A 10 37.07 12.97 48.13
C ASP A 10 35.90 12.59 47.23
N THR A 11 36.06 12.81 45.93
CA THR A 11 35.30 12.17 44.85
C THR A 11 35.92 12.62 43.54
N ASP A 12 37.10 12.06 43.25
CA ASP A 12 37.50 11.82 41.88
C ASP A 12 36.67 10.61 41.38
N ARG A 13 35.60 10.90 40.64
CA ARG A 13 34.93 9.94 39.74
C ARG A 13 33.96 10.71 38.85
N SER A 14 34.44 11.03 37.66
CA SER A 14 33.56 11.21 36.50
C SER A 14 32.62 10.01 36.39
N PRO A 15 31.32 10.21 36.09
CA PRO A 15 30.49 9.12 35.64
C PRO A 15 31.02 8.63 34.30
N GLU A 16 31.58 7.42 34.33
CA GLU A 16 31.92 6.59 33.20
C GLU A 16 30.72 6.52 32.24
N ALA A 17 30.96 6.91 30.98
CA ALA A 17 29.97 6.73 29.92
C ALA A 17 29.65 5.23 29.82
N PRO A 18 28.37 4.83 29.68
CA PRO A 18 28.03 3.42 29.52
C PRO A 18 28.72 2.88 28.25
N ALA A 19 29.40 1.75 28.39
CA ALA A 19 29.93 0.97 27.28
C ALA A 19 28.81 0.68 26.26
N PRO A 20 29.11 0.67 24.95
CA PRO A 20 28.11 0.31 23.95
C PRO A 20 27.65 -1.13 24.18
N THR A 21 26.37 -1.30 24.51
CA THR A 21 25.69 -2.59 24.50
C THR A 21 25.80 -3.20 23.12
N GLU A 22 26.45 -4.35 23.04
CA GLU A 22 26.53 -5.20 21.86
C GLU A 22 25.11 -5.58 21.42
N ALA A 23 24.67 -5.03 20.29
CA ALA A 23 23.39 -5.39 19.69
C ALA A 23 23.45 -6.84 19.18
N PRO A 24 22.36 -7.63 19.32
CA PRO A 24 22.32 -8.96 18.71
C PRO A 24 22.47 -8.84 17.20
N ALA A 25 23.42 -9.57 16.63
CA ALA A 25 23.69 -9.61 15.21
C ALA A 25 22.42 -10.00 14.44
N THR A 26 21.93 -9.11 13.58
CA THR A 26 20.88 -9.36 12.61
C THR A 26 21.30 -10.53 11.72
N PRO A 27 20.50 -11.60 11.57
CA PRO A 27 20.83 -12.66 10.64
C PRO A 27 20.85 -12.10 9.21
N ALA A 28 21.96 -12.32 8.51
CA ALA A 28 22.07 -12.05 7.09
C ALA A 28 20.94 -12.78 6.31
N PRO A 29 20.42 -12.21 5.21
CA PRO A 29 19.38 -12.86 4.43
C PRO A 29 19.88 -14.22 3.94
N ARG A 30 19.20 -15.29 4.34
CA ARG A 30 19.39 -16.63 3.79
C ARG A 30 18.86 -16.62 2.35
N TYR A 31 19.76 -16.54 1.39
CA TYR A 31 19.46 -16.97 0.02
C TYR A 31 19.25 -18.49 0.04
N GLY A 32 18.02 -18.92 -0.25
CA GLY A 32 17.70 -20.33 -0.50
C GLY A 32 18.18 -20.77 -1.89
N PRO A 33 18.37 -22.08 -2.12
CA PRO A 33 18.81 -22.60 -3.41
C PRO A 33 17.73 -22.39 -4.46
N TYR A 34 18.12 -21.91 -5.63
CA TYR A 34 17.25 -21.79 -6.79
C TYR A 34 16.73 -23.17 -7.21
N ASP A 35 15.41 -23.30 -7.29
CA ASP A 35 14.75 -24.32 -8.09
C ASP A 35 15.20 -24.17 -9.54
N SER A 36 15.73 -25.25 -10.10
CA SER A 36 16.15 -25.36 -11.48
C SER A 36 14.93 -25.37 -12.40
N ASN A 37 14.65 -24.25 -13.07
CA ASN A 37 13.83 -24.22 -14.28
C ASN A 37 14.78 -24.16 -15.50
N PRO A 38 14.68 -25.06 -16.49
CA PRO A 38 15.71 -25.25 -17.50
C PRO A 38 15.44 -24.36 -18.71
N GLU A 39 16.02 -23.16 -18.79
CA GLU A 39 16.12 -22.47 -20.09
C GLU A 39 17.10 -21.28 -20.22
N TRP A 40 18.00 -21.04 -19.27
CA TRP A 40 19.04 -20.01 -19.44
C TRP A 40 20.41 -20.52 -19.00
N ASP A 41 21.26 -20.79 -19.99
CA ASP A 41 22.68 -21.16 -19.80
C ASP A 41 23.43 -19.99 -19.16
N ASN A 42 23.96 -20.21 -17.96
CA ASN A 42 24.77 -19.22 -17.26
C ASN A 42 26.17 -19.11 -17.93
N PRO A 43 26.57 -17.95 -18.44
CA PRO A 43 27.84 -17.78 -19.18
C PRO A 43 29.10 -17.98 -18.31
N TYR A 44 28.96 -18.01 -16.98
CA TYR A 44 30.07 -18.29 -16.07
C TYR A 44 30.33 -19.79 -15.86
N GLU A 45 29.34 -20.66 -16.09
CA GLU A 45 29.50 -22.11 -16.00
C GLU A 45 30.35 -22.66 -17.17
N GLN A 46 30.28 -22.01 -18.34
CA GLN A 46 31.13 -22.34 -19.48
C GLN A 46 32.62 -22.08 -19.24
N LEU A 47 32.96 -21.20 -18.29
CA LEU A 47 34.35 -20.94 -17.89
C LEU A 47 34.85 -21.97 -16.86
N ALA A 48 33.96 -22.56 -16.07
CA ALA A 48 34.30 -23.59 -15.09
C ALA A 48 34.57 -24.97 -15.72
N GLY A 49 34.15 -25.18 -16.97
CA GLY A 49 34.42 -26.40 -17.75
C GLY A 49 35.69 -26.38 -18.60
N LEU A 50 36.47 -25.29 -18.57
CA LEU A 50 37.78 -25.23 -19.24
C LEU A 50 38.81 -25.99 -18.40
N ASP A 51 39.11 -27.22 -18.84
CA ASP A 51 40.06 -28.19 -18.29
C ASP A 51 41.36 -27.55 -17.77
N ASP A 52 41.66 -27.75 -16.47
CA ASP A 52 42.88 -27.29 -15.75
C ASP A 52 44.20 -27.81 -16.36
N ARG A 53 44.13 -28.70 -17.37
CA ARG A 53 45.29 -29.23 -18.10
C ARG A 53 46.08 -28.20 -18.91
N ALA A 54 45.52 -27.02 -19.16
CA ALA A 54 46.26 -25.93 -19.80
C ALA A 54 47.27 -25.26 -18.86
N VAL A 55 47.03 -25.31 -17.54
CA VAL A 55 47.88 -24.66 -16.54
C VAL A 55 49.06 -25.56 -16.16
N ASP A 56 48.86 -26.87 -16.10
CA ASP A 56 49.93 -27.85 -15.85
C ASP A 56 51.00 -27.87 -16.95
N THR A 57 50.61 -27.60 -18.19
CA THR A 57 51.55 -27.55 -19.34
C THR A 57 52.49 -26.34 -19.28
N PHE A 58 52.13 -25.28 -18.55
CA PHE A 58 52.96 -24.07 -18.42
C PHE A 58 53.90 -24.09 -17.22
N LEU A 59 53.65 -24.94 -16.22
CA LEU A 59 54.45 -25.03 -14.99
C LEU A 59 55.40 -26.23 -14.94
N GLN A 60 55.28 -27.19 -15.86
CA GLN A 60 56.19 -28.34 -15.94
C GLN A 60 57.47 -27.99 -16.73
N LYS A 61 58.22 -27.02 -16.21
CA LYS A 61 59.61 -26.80 -16.60
C LYS A 61 60.49 -27.62 -15.67
N ASP A 62 60.96 -28.75 -16.20
CA ASP A 62 61.97 -29.68 -15.67
C ASP A 62 62.48 -29.43 -14.24
N PRO A 63 62.02 -30.18 -13.23
CA PRO A 63 62.67 -30.18 -11.91
C PRO A 63 64.08 -30.80 -11.93
N ASP A 64 64.48 -31.48 -13.02
CA ASP A 64 65.76 -32.19 -13.09
C ASP A 64 66.91 -31.37 -13.71
N ALA A 65 66.65 -30.13 -14.13
CA ALA A 65 67.68 -29.26 -14.69
C ALA A 65 68.56 -28.58 -13.63
N PHE A 66 68.15 -28.61 -12.35
CA PHE A 66 68.92 -28.05 -11.24
C PHE A 66 69.85 -29.06 -10.54
N ASP A 67 69.62 -30.37 -10.69
CA ASP A 67 70.45 -31.43 -10.05
C ASP A 67 71.61 -31.94 -10.93
N ALA A 68 71.66 -31.56 -12.21
CA ALA A 68 72.72 -31.98 -13.14
C ALA A 68 73.98 -31.09 -13.13
N PHE A 69 74.07 -30.10 -12.23
CA PHE A 69 75.27 -29.24 -12.08
C PHE A 69 76.23 -29.71 -10.96
N GLU A 70 75.90 -30.77 -10.22
CA GLU A 70 76.69 -31.24 -9.07
C GLU A 70 77.23 -32.68 -9.17
N THR A 71 76.93 -33.42 -10.25
CA THR A 71 77.54 -34.73 -10.51
C THR A 71 78.05 -34.78 -11.95
N GLY A 72 79.38 -34.71 -12.10
CA GLY A 72 80.09 -34.65 -13.38
C GLY A 72 80.03 -35.95 -14.17
N GLU A 73 78.83 -36.37 -14.57
CA GLU A 73 78.58 -37.58 -15.33
C GLU A 73 77.92 -37.21 -16.66
N SER A 74 78.58 -37.50 -17.78
CA SER A 74 78.03 -37.34 -19.14
C SER A 74 77.11 -38.52 -19.48
N PRO A 75 75.81 -38.33 -19.74
CA PRO A 75 74.98 -39.38 -20.31
C PRO A 75 75.14 -39.42 -21.85
N ALA A 76 75.15 -40.66 -22.36
CA ALA A 76 75.48 -41.09 -23.71
C ALA A 76 74.73 -40.40 -24.87
N PRO A 77 75.29 -40.41 -26.10
CA PRO A 77 74.69 -39.76 -27.27
C PRO A 77 73.36 -40.40 -27.67
N VAL A 78 72.30 -39.59 -27.67
CA VAL A 78 70.96 -39.93 -28.17
C VAL A 78 71.02 -39.98 -29.72
N PRO A 79 70.46 -41.04 -30.36
CA PRO A 79 70.46 -41.16 -31.83
C PRO A 79 69.67 -40.02 -32.50
N PRO A 80 70.04 -39.63 -33.74
CA PRO A 80 69.45 -38.47 -34.40
C PRO A 80 67.95 -38.68 -34.69
N PRO A 81 67.11 -37.65 -34.52
CA PRO A 81 65.70 -37.71 -34.90
C PRO A 81 65.56 -37.87 -36.42
N PRO A 82 64.45 -38.50 -36.89
CA PRO A 82 64.17 -38.63 -38.33
C PRO A 82 64.09 -37.24 -39.00
N PRO A 83 64.39 -37.15 -40.30
CA PRO A 83 64.54 -35.88 -41.00
C PRO A 83 63.30 -35.01 -40.87
N ALA A 84 63.54 -33.77 -40.42
CA ALA A 84 62.52 -32.75 -40.28
C ALA A 84 61.81 -32.50 -41.62
N ALA A 85 60.48 -32.59 -41.61
CA ALA A 85 59.65 -32.09 -42.69
C ALA A 85 60.00 -30.61 -42.97
N PRO A 86 60.01 -30.16 -44.23
CA PRO A 86 60.42 -28.81 -44.56
C PRO A 86 59.57 -27.79 -43.80
N PRO A 87 60.16 -26.70 -43.29
CA PRO A 87 59.40 -25.68 -42.58
C PRO A 87 58.38 -25.10 -43.56
N ARG A 88 57.10 -25.45 -43.35
CA ARG A 88 55.99 -24.71 -43.94
C ARG A 88 56.11 -23.29 -43.42
N ARG A 89 56.72 -22.41 -44.21
CA ARG A 89 56.71 -20.97 -44.01
C ARG A 89 55.25 -20.56 -43.98
N ARG A 90 54.65 -20.49 -42.79
CA ARG A 90 53.39 -19.79 -42.59
C ARG A 90 53.65 -18.34 -43.01
N PRO A 91 52.96 -17.79 -44.03
CA PRO A 91 53.11 -16.39 -44.36
C PRO A 91 52.54 -15.57 -43.19
N ARG A 92 53.42 -15.07 -42.33
CA ARG A 92 53.08 -14.10 -41.27
C ARG A 92 52.84 -12.70 -41.84
N SER A 93 51.99 -12.58 -42.87
CA SER A 93 51.65 -11.28 -43.46
C SER A 93 50.32 -11.24 -44.22
N ALA A 94 49.36 -12.12 -43.91
CA ALA A 94 48.04 -12.07 -44.55
C ALA A 94 47.00 -11.20 -43.80
N PHE A 95 47.27 -10.74 -42.57
CA PHE A 95 46.31 -9.90 -41.85
C PHE A 95 46.40 -8.39 -42.20
N ARG A 96 47.44 -7.97 -42.93
CA ARG A 96 47.61 -6.58 -43.40
C ARG A 96 47.24 -6.35 -44.87
N ARG A 97 46.74 -7.36 -45.59
CA ARG A 97 46.31 -7.21 -47.01
C ARG A 97 44.87 -7.65 -47.30
N ALA A 98 44.06 -7.92 -46.27
CA ALA A 98 42.63 -8.19 -46.43
C ALA A 98 41.72 -6.95 -46.26
N LEU A 99 42.29 -5.75 -46.12
CA LEU A 99 41.55 -4.47 -46.06
C LEU A 99 41.68 -3.63 -47.35
N GLY A 100 42.37 -4.15 -48.38
CA GLY A 100 42.67 -3.41 -49.60
C GLY A 100 41.54 -3.33 -50.63
N HIS A 101 40.49 -4.15 -50.50
CA HIS A 101 39.35 -4.16 -51.42
C HIS A 101 38.05 -4.51 -50.69
N LEU A 102 37.80 -3.92 -49.52
CA LEU A 102 36.41 -3.81 -49.08
C LEU A 102 35.71 -2.99 -50.18
N SER A 103 34.80 -3.62 -50.93
CA SER A 103 34.02 -2.95 -51.96
C SER A 103 33.43 -1.68 -51.34
N TRP A 104 33.31 -0.61 -52.12
CA TRP A 104 32.71 0.63 -51.62
C TRP A 104 31.35 0.36 -50.95
N GLY A 105 30.61 -0.64 -51.44
CA GLY A 105 29.41 -1.18 -50.81
C GLY A 105 29.62 -1.62 -49.36
N ALA A 106 30.61 -2.46 -49.05
CA ALA A 106 30.86 -2.89 -47.67
C ALA A 106 31.25 -1.73 -46.73
N LYS A 107 31.99 -0.73 -47.23
CA LYS A 107 32.31 0.48 -46.44
C LYS A 107 31.06 1.33 -46.18
N ILE A 108 30.19 1.47 -47.18
CA ILE A 108 28.90 2.16 -47.04
C ILE A 108 28.01 1.41 -46.06
N THR A 109 27.90 0.08 -46.17
CA THR A 109 27.12 -0.74 -45.23
C THR A 109 27.59 -0.56 -43.80
N VAL A 110 28.91 -0.64 -43.55
CA VAL A 110 29.46 -0.41 -42.21
C VAL A 110 29.18 1.02 -41.74
N ALA A 111 29.35 2.03 -42.60
CA ALA A 111 29.04 3.41 -42.25
C ALA A 111 27.56 3.62 -41.91
N VAL A 112 26.65 3.01 -42.67
CA VAL A 112 25.20 3.05 -42.41
C VAL A 112 24.87 2.34 -41.11
N LEU A 113 25.47 1.18 -40.83
CA LEU A 113 25.26 0.45 -39.57
C LEU A 113 25.78 1.25 -38.36
N VAL A 114 26.95 1.86 -38.48
CA VAL A 114 27.50 2.73 -37.43
C VAL A 114 26.61 3.95 -37.21
N LEU A 115 26.18 4.62 -38.27
CA LEU A 115 25.27 5.76 -38.18
C LEU A 115 23.94 5.35 -37.55
N ALA A 116 23.36 4.22 -37.99
CA ALA A 116 22.14 3.67 -37.41
C ALA A 116 22.33 3.40 -35.91
N ALA A 117 23.44 2.79 -35.50
CA ALA A 117 23.74 2.53 -34.09
C ALA A 117 23.89 3.82 -33.25
N PHE A 118 24.51 4.88 -33.80
CA PHE A 118 24.57 6.18 -33.13
C PHE A 118 23.20 6.85 -33.04
N LEU A 119 22.38 6.76 -34.09
CA LEU A 119 21.02 7.29 -34.08
C LEU A 119 20.14 6.55 -33.07
N THR A 120 20.20 5.22 -33.01
CA THR A 120 19.43 4.44 -32.03
C THR A 120 19.88 4.73 -30.61
N LEU A 121 21.18 4.89 -30.37
CA LEU A 121 21.69 5.28 -29.06
C LEU A 121 21.25 6.69 -28.69
N GLY A 122 21.43 7.67 -29.58
CA GLY A 122 21.00 9.05 -29.36
C GLY A 122 19.50 9.16 -29.07
N ASP A 123 18.69 8.39 -29.78
CA ASP A 123 17.24 8.29 -29.55
C ASP A 123 16.90 7.80 -28.13
N ARG A 124 17.58 6.76 -27.65
CA ARG A 124 17.37 6.22 -26.29
C ARG A 124 17.85 7.15 -25.19
N TRP A 125 18.90 7.93 -25.42
CA TRP A 125 19.32 8.95 -24.47
C TRP A 125 18.36 10.15 -24.44
N ALA A 126 17.78 10.50 -25.59
CA ALA A 126 16.84 11.60 -25.69
C ALA A 126 15.54 11.32 -24.93
N VAL A 127 15.01 10.08 -25.00
CA VAL A 127 13.80 9.70 -24.26
C VAL A 127 14.03 9.73 -22.75
N LEU A 128 15.11 9.12 -22.25
CA LEU A 128 15.47 9.13 -20.82
C LEU A 128 15.65 10.55 -20.27
N TYR A 129 16.23 11.44 -21.08
CA TYR A 129 16.37 12.85 -20.69
C TYR A 129 14.99 13.55 -20.64
N ALA A 130 14.13 13.28 -21.61
CA ALA A 130 12.79 13.87 -21.67
C ALA A 130 11.89 13.40 -20.52
N GLU A 131 11.93 12.10 -20.20
CA GLU A 131 11.23 11.47 -19.07
C GLU A 131 11.63 12.15 -17.75
N ASN A 132 12.92 12.11 -17.39
CA ASN A 132 13.42 12.74 -16.16
C ASN A 132 13.09 14.25 -16.10
N LYS A 133 13.15 14.94 -17.24
CA LYS A 133 12.80 16.37 -17.29
C LYS A 133 11.31 16.60 -17.09
N ALA A 134 10.45 15.72 -17.60
CA ALA A 134 9.01 15.77 -17.40
C ALA A 134 8.65 15.49 -15.94
N GLU A 135 9.27 14.48 -15.31
CA GLU A 135 9.09 14.15 -13.89
C GLU A 135 9.39 15.35 -12.99
N GLU A 136 10.56 15.99 -13.16
CA GLU A 136 10.95 17.19 -12.42
C GLU A 136 9.96 18.35 -12.64
N SER A 137 9.50 18.54 -13.88
CA SER A 137 8.60 19.64 -14.23
C SER A 137 7.22 19.43 -13.61
N LEU A 138 6.70 18.20 -13.67
CA LEU A 138 5.42 17.81 -13.08
C LEU A 138 5.46 17.87 -11.56
N LYS A 139 6.54 17.40 -10.93
CA LYS A 139 6.74 17.51 -9.48
C LYS A 139 6.62 18.95 -9.01
N ASN A 140 7.31 19.87 -9.70
CA ASN A 140 7.30 21.29 -9.34
C ASN A 140 5.97 21.97 -9.65
N ALA A 141 5.35 21.66 -10.79
CA ALA A 141 4.07 22.26 -11.21
C ALA A 141 2.90 21.83 -10.32
N MET A 142 2.88 20.57 -9.88
CA MET A 142 1.82 20.01 -9.04
C MET A 142 2.17 20.03 -7.54
N ASN A 143 3.34 20.57 -7.17
CA ASN A 143 3.85 20.64 -5.80
C ASN A 143 3.79 19.28 -5.07
N LEU A 144 4.20 18.21 -5.78
CA LEU A 144 4.18 16.84 -5.27
C LEU A 144 5.34 16.58 -4.30
N THR A 145 5.08 15.78 -3.27
CA THR A 145 6.10 15.37 -2.29
C THR A 145 7.17 14.49 -2.94
N ALA A 146 6.74 13.50 -3.73
CA ALA A 146 7.59 12.63 -4.53
C ALA A 146 7.58 13.05 -6.02
N ALA A 147 8.63 12.72 -6.75
CA ALA A 147 8.59 12.87 -8.20
C ALA A 147 7.63 11.82 -8.78
N PRO A 148 6.76 12.18 -9.73
CA PRO A 148 6.02 11.18 -10.49
C PRO A 148 6.99 10.41 -11.39
N GLU A 149 6.60 9.21 -11.80
CA GLU A 149 7.28 8.41 -12.82
C GLU A 149 6.63 8.70 -14.17
N VAL A 150 7.44 8.99 -15.19
CA VAL A 150 6.96 9.28 -16.54
C VAL A 150 7.71 8.39 -17.52
N ASP A 151 6.99 7.53 -18.24
CA ASP A 151 7.54 6.72 -19.31
C ASP A 151 6.97 7.16 -20.66
N ILE A 152 7.84 7.38 -21.64
CA ILE A 152 7.44 7.74 -22.99
C ILE A 152 7.76 6.58 -23.93
N ASP A 153 6.70 5.92 -24.37
CA ASP A 153 6.80 4.77 -25.25
C ASP A 153 6.91 5.18 -26.72
N GLY A 154 7.73 4.43 -27.46
CA GLY A 154 7.87 4.60 -28.90
C GLY A 154 9.29 4.51 -29.43
N PHE A 155 9.42 4.20 -30.72
CA PHE A 155 10.70 4.18 -31.43
C PHE A 155 10.52 4.49 -32.92
N PRO A 156 11.31 5.43 -33.50
CA PRO A 156 12.27 6.34 -32.85
C PRO A 156 11.59 7.55 -32.19
N PHE A 157 11.90 7.82 -30.92
CA PHE A 157 11.39 8.95 -30.13
C PHE A 157 11.65 10.32 -30.79
N LEU A 158 12.85 10.54 -31.32
CA LEU A 158 13.20 11.81 -31.96
C LEU A 158 12.32 12.11 -33.19
N THR A 159 11.89 11.06 -33.90
CA THR A 159 10.96 11.20 -35.03
C THR A 159 9.57 11.59 -34.55
N GLN A 160 9.12 11.00 -33.43
CA GLN A 160 7.85 11.32 -32.79
C GLN A 160 7.80 12.78 -32.30
N VAL A 161 8.84 13.23 -31.60
CA VAL A 161 8.98 14.64 -31.17
C VAL A 161 9.03 15.58 -32.37
N ALA A 162 9.78 15.24 -33.43
CA ALA A 162 9.81 16.03 -34.66
C ALA A 162 8.44 16.12 -35.34
N ALA A 163 7.63 15.06 -35.23
CA ALA A 163 6.23 15.03 -35.67
C ALA A 163 5.25 15.65 -34.66
N ARG A 164 5.73 16.09 -33.49
CA ARG A 164 4.93 16.62 -32.36
C ARG A 164 3.84 15.67 -31.89
N ARG A 165 4.11 14.38 -31.96
CA ARG A 165 3.16 13.32 -31.65
C ARG A 165 3.87 12.22 -30.89
N LEU A 166 3.40 11.94 -29.68
CA LEU A 166 3.84 10.79 -28.88
C LEU A 166 2.75 9.72 -28.95
N ASP A 167 3.16 8.48 -29.19
CA ASP A 167 2.20 7.39 -29.40
C ASP A 167 1.54 6.97 -28.08
N THR A 168 2.35 6.74 -27.04
CA THR A 168 1.90 6.36 -25.69
C THR A 168 2.77 7.05 -24.64
N VAL A 169 2.14 7.58 -23.59
CA VAL A 169 2.82 8.16 -22.41
C VAL A 169 2.18 7.58 -21.16
N HIS A 170 3.00 7.02 -20.27
CA HIS A 170 2.59 6.56 -18.96
C HIS A 170 3.01 7.58 -17.91
N LEU A 171 2.13 7.81 -16.94
CA LEU A 171 2.34 8.70 -15.81
C LEU A 171 1.87 7.96 -14.56
N THR A 172 2.75 7.82 -13.57
CA THR A 172 2.41 7.26 -12.27
C THR A 172 2.75 8.26 -11.18
N VAL A 173 1.75 8.64 -10.38
CA VAL A 173 1.88 9.60 -9.29
C VAL A 173 1.59 8.88 -7.98
N PRO A 174 2.61 8.63 -7.14
CA PRO A 174 2.41 8.07 -5.81
C PRO A 174 1.91 9.14 -4.83
N ASP A 175 1.20 8.72 -3.78
CA ASP A 175 0.84 9.52 -2.60
C ASP A 175 0.12 10.86 -2.92
N VAL A 176 -1.00 10.78 -3.64
CA VAL A 176 -1.78 11.98 -4.02
C VAL A 176 -2.80 12.32 -2.95
N ALA A 177 -2.68 13.50 -2.34
CA ALA A 177 -3.71 14.01 -1.43
C ALA A 177 -5.00 14.35 -2.20
N ALA A 178 -6.11 13.67 -1.89
CA ALA A 178 -7.42 13.86 -2.50
C ALA A 178 -8.47 14.27 -1.46
N GLY A 179 -8.47 15.55 -1.10
CA GLY A 179 -9.42 16.11 -0.14
C GLY A 179 -9.17 15.62 1.28
N ARG A 180 -9.98 14.66 1.75
CA ARG A 180 -9.90 14.08 3.11
C ARG A 180 -9.28 12.68 3.15
N VAL A 181 -8.77 12.19 2.02
CA VAL A 181 -8.12 10.87 1.90
C VAL A 181 -6.88 11.01 1.03
N SER A 182 -5.84 10.22 1.30
CA SER A 182 -4.69 10.07 0.42
C SER A 182 -4.92 8.87 -0.51
N LEU A 183 -4.70 9.08 -1.80
CA LEU A 183 -4.64 8.03 -2.80
C LEU A 183 -3.23 7.45 -2.76
N ALA A 184 -3.12 6.13 -2.70
CA ALA A 184 -1.82 5.46 -2.69
C ALA A 184 -1.10 5.68 -4.02
N GLU A 185 -1.85 5.58 -5.12
CA GLU A 185 -1.29 5.74 -6.46
C GLU A 185 -2.37 6.21 -7.45
N VAL A 186 -1.96 7.08 -8.37
CA VAL A 186 -2.74 7.48 -9.55
C VAL A 186 -1.89 7.23 -10.78
N SER A 187 -2.28 6.28 -11.61
CA SER A 187 -1.64 6.02 -12.89
C SER A 187 -2.54 6.43 -14.06
N ALA A 188 -1.92 6.93 -15.12
CA ALA A 188 -2.59 7.35 -16.33
C ALA A 188 -1.74 6.98 -17.55
N THR A 189 -2.40 6.48 -18.59
CA THR A 189 -1.80 6.18 -19.88
C THR A 189 -2.52 7.00 -20.94
N GLY A 190 -1.80 7.93 -21.55
CA GLY A 190 -2.27 8.70 -22.69
C GLY A 190 -1.86 8.06 -24.00
N HIS A 191 -2.75 8.05 -24.98
CA HIS A 191 -2.51 7.58 -26.35
C HIS A 191 -2.77 8.69 -27.36
N ASP A 192 -1.99 8.70 -28.45
CA ASP A 192 -2.07 9.72 -29.51
C ASP A 192 -1.96 11.15 -28.94
N VAL A 193 -0.87 11.40 -28.21
CA VAL A 193 -0.61 12.69 -27.56
C VAL A 193 -0.01 13.65 -28.57
N ARG A 194 -0.71 14.73 -28.89
CA ARG A 194 -0.26 15.77 -29.83
C ARG A 194 0.12 17.02 -29.07
N ILE A 195 1.38 17.42 -29.21
CA ILE A 195 1.93 18.56 -28.49
C ILE A 195 1.66 19.84 -29.30
N SER A 196 1.05 20.83 -28.64
CA SER A 196 0.76 22.16 -29.20
C SER A 196 1.81 23.16 -28.72
N GLY A 197 2.25 24.06 -29.61
CA GLY A 197 3.15 25.17 -29.28
C GLY A 197 4.00 25.68 -30.45
N GLU A 198 4.72 26.80 -30.26
CA GLU A 198 5.57 27.40 -31.28
C GLU A 198 7.03 26.87 -31.25
N GLY A 199 7.59 26.53 -32.42
CA GLY A 199 8.98 26.04 -32.53
C GLY A 199 9.20 24.60 -32.02
N LEU A 200 10.45 24.14 -31.95
CA LEU A 200 10.77 22.77 -31.49
C LEU A 200 10.74 22.62 -29.95
N THR A 201 10.68 23.73 -29.21
CA THR A 201 10.81 23.75 -27.75
C THR A 201 9.65 24.44 -27.03
N GLY A 202 8.73 25.09 -27.74
CA GLY A 202 7.53 25.68 -27.15
C GLY A 202 6.45 24.61 -26.93
N ILE A 203 5.99 24.48 -25.69
CA ILE A 203 4.88 23.60 -25.30
C ILE A 203 3.84 24.48 -24.60
N ASP A 204 2.73 24.71 -25.29
CA ASP A 204 1.60 25.52 -24.80
C ASP A 204 0.41 24.64 -24.37
N GLY A 205 0.36 23.41 -24.87
CA GLY A 205 -0.68 22.44 -24.53
C GLY A 205 -0.49 21.07 -25.17
N ALA A 206 -1.43 20.17 -24.90
CA ALA A 206 -1.49 18.84 -25.50
C ALA A 206 -2.94 18.40 -25.76
N ASP A 207 -3.16 17.74 -26.89
CA ASP A 207 -4.41 17.05 -27.24
C ASP A 207 -4.16 15.54 -27.16
N ILE A 208 -4.90 14.85 -26.29
CA ILE A 208 -4.75 13.42 -26.06
C ILE A 208 -5.95 12.68 -26.65
N GLY A 209 -5.70 11.83 -27.65
CA GLY A 209 -6.76 11.08 -28.33
C GLY A 209 -7.53 10.15 -27.38
N GLY A 210 -6.83 9.43 -26.51
CA GLY A 210 -7.44 8.54 -25.51
C GLY A 210 -6.64 8.45 -24.22
N VAL A 211 -7.33 8.33 -23.09
CA VAL A 211 -6.73 8.22 -21.76
C VAL A 211 -7.30 7.00 -21.05
N ASN A 212 -6.45 6.18 -20.46
CA ASN A 212 -6.83 5.15 -19.50
C ASN A 212 -6.20 5.52 -18.16
N GLY A 213 -6.99 5.57 -17.09
CA GLY A 213 -6.48 5.89 -15.75
C GLY A 213 -6.82 4.79 -14.75
N GLU A 214 -6.00 4.65 -13.73
CA GLU A 214 -6.23 3.80 -12.59
C GLU A 214 -5.90 4.56 -11.31
N VAL A 215 -6.81 4.51 -10.34
CA VAL A 215 -6.66 5.17 -9.04
C VAL A 215 -6.78 4.11 -7.97
N ARG A 216 -5.75 3.98 -7.14
CA ARG A 216 -5.68 3.04 -6.04
C ARG A 216 -5.77 3.77 -4.71
N LEU A 217 -6.76 3.40 -3.91
CA LEU A 217 -6.91 3.84 -2.52
C LEU A 217 -6.51 2.68 -1.59
N SER A 218 -5.47 2.86 -0.78
CA SER A 218 -5.06 1.88 0.22
C SER A 218 -5.94 1.97 1.47
N PHE A 219 -6.26 0.81 2.05
CA PHE A 219 -6.96 0.74 3.33
C PHE A 219 -6.14 1.23 4.52
N ASP A 220 -4.82 1.10 4.47
CA ASP A 220 -3.93 1.60 5.53
C ASP A 220 -3.97 3.14 5.57
N ASP A 221 -4.02 3.76 4.39
CA ASP A 221 -4.12 5.21 4.25
C ASP A 221 -5.51 5.73 4.64
N LEU A 222 -6.56 4.99 4.27
CA LEU A 222 -7.93 5.33 4.65
C LEU A 222 -8.10 5.39 6.18
N GLY A 223 -7.56 4.42 6.92
CA GLY A 223 -7.67 4.41 8.38
C GLY A 223 -6.93 5.57 9.05
N ARG A 224 -5.79 5.99 8.49
CA ARG A 224 -5.00 7.14 8.94
C ARG A 224 -5.76 8.45 8.75
N GLU A 225 -6.31 8.66 7.55
CA GLU A 225 -6.95 9.90 7.16
C GLU A 225 -8.35 10.09 7.75
N LEU A 226 -9.09 9.00 7.99
CA LEU A 226 -10.40 9.05 8.65
C LEU A 226 -10.32 9.21 10.19
N GLY A 227 -9.13 9.32 10.76
CA GLY A 227 -8.94 9.32 12.22
C GLY A 227 -9.38 8.00 12.87
N ALA A 228 -9.47 6.94 12.08
CA ALA A 228 -9.93 5.61 12.46
C ALA A 228 -8.75 4.64 12.51
N SER A 229 -7.61 5.05 13.07
CA SER A 229 -6.36 4.28 13.04
C SER A 229 -6.44 2.95 13.80
N GLN A 230 -7.47 2.77 14.64
CA GLN A 230 -7.77 1.53 15.35
C GLN A 230 -8.80 0.66 14.61
N VAL A 231 -9.18 1.02 13.38
CA VAL A 231 -10.10 0.28 12.52
C VAL A 231 -9.33 -0.31 11.35
N THR A 232 -9.41 -1.63 11.22
CA THR A 232 -8.91 -2.37 10.06
C THR A 232 -9.98 -2.43 8.99
N PHE A 233 -9.62 -2.00 7.78
CA PHE A 233 -10.46 -2.14 6.59
C PHE A 233 -9.95 -3.32 5.76
N THR A 234 -10.86 -4.21 5.33
CA THR A 234 -10.52 -5.37 4.50
C THR A 234 -11.54 -5.55 3.38
N GLY A 235 -11.07 -5.79 2.18
CA GLY A 235 -11.94 -6.09 1.04
C GLY A 235 -12.49 -7.50 1.09
N LYS A 236 -13.75 -7.66 0.69
CA LYS A 236 -14.41 -8.95 0.54
C LYS A 236 -15.23 -8.98 -0.75
N GLY A 237 -14.86 -9.89 -1.64
CA GLY A 237 -15.45 -9.92 -2.98
C GLY A 237 -15.00 -8.72 -3.81
N THR A 238 -15.85 -8.21 -4.69
CA THR A 238 -15.51 -7.15 -5.64
C THR A 238 -16.07 -5.78 -5.28
N ASP A 239 -16.95 -5.69 -4.27
CA ASP A 239 -17.73 -4.49 -3.97
C ASP A 239 -17.89 -4.23 -2.47
N ARG A 240 -17.37 -5.07 -1.58
CA ARG A 240 -17.59 -4.92 -0.13
C ARG A 240 -16.31 -4.66 0.63
N VAL A 241 -16.31 -3.61 1.45
CA VAL A 241 -15.27 -3.32 2.44
C VAL A 241 -15.82 -3.63 3.82
N LEU A 242 -15.06 -4.34 4.64
CA LEU A 242 -15.41 -4.64 6.03
C LEU A 242 -14.56 -3.75 6.92
N ALA A 243 -15.18 -3.03 7.85
CA ALA A 243 -14.51 -2.21 8.85
C ALA A 243 -14.65 -2.88 10.22
N ARG A 244 -13.52 -3.22 10.85
CA ARG A 244 -13.47 -3.86 12.17
C ARG A 244 -12.41 -3.23 13.05
N GLY A 245 -12.73 -2.96 14.30
CA GLY A 245 -11.74 -2.46 15.25
C GLY A 245 -12.39 -1.65 16.34
N THR A 246 -11.75 -0.56 16.73
CA THR A 246 -12.21 0.28 17.83
C THR A 246 -12.42 1.72 17.33
N LEU A 247 -13.54 2.31 17.72
CA LEU A 247 -13.91 3.68 17.37
C LEU A 247 -14.02 4.51 18.65
N PRO A 248 -13.22 5.58 18.80
CA PRO A 248 -13.36 6.50 19.92
C PRO A 248 -14.61 7.37 19.75
N VAL A 249 -15.56 7.25 20.67
CA VAL A 249 -16.82 8.02 20.70
C VAL A 249 -16.95 8.68 22.08
N ALA A 250 -16.97 10.01 22.12
CA ALA A 250 -17.05 10.78 23.37
C ALA A 250 -16.03 10.31 24.45
N GLY A 251 -14.80 10.02 24.04
CA GLY A 251 -13.73 9.54 24.94
C GLY A 251 -13.81 8.06 25.32
N HIS A 252 -14.76 7.30 24.76
CA HIS A 252 -14.92 5.87 24.99
C HIS A 252 -14.53 5.07 23.75
N GLU A 253 -13.79 3.99 23.98
CA GLU A 253 -13.36 3.07 22.93
C GLU A 253 -14.43 2.01 22.71
N LEU A 254 -15.15 2.08 21.58
CA LEU A 254 -16.24 1.16 21.25
C LEU A 254 -15.81 0.18 20.17
N ALA A 255 -16.15 -1.10 20.30
CA ALA A 255 -15.82 -2.06 19.24
C ALA A 255 -16.76 -1.87 18.04
N LEU A 256 -16.19 -1.49 16.90
CA LEU A 256 -16.89 -1.24 15.64
C LEU A 256 -16.90 -2.49 14.76
N ARG A 257 -18.08 -2.78 14.20
CA ARG A 257 -18.25 -3.61 13.01
C ARG A 257 -19.15 -2.88 12.03
N ALA A 258 -18.71 -2.74 10.79
CA ALA A 258 -19.54 -2.21 9.71
C ALA A 258 -19.12 -2.83 8.38
N ASP A 259 -20.06 -2.89 7.45
CA ASP A 259 -19.82 -3.27 6.07
C ASP A 259 -20.11 -2.06 5.17
N ALA A 260 -19.31 -1.83 4.14
CA ALA A 260 -19.55 -0.78 3.14
C ALA A 260 -19.63 -1.41 1.75
N LEU A 261 -20.67 -1.09 1.00
CA LEU A 261 -20.88 -1.51 -0.38
C LEU A 261 -20.46 -0.39 -1.32
N ILE A 262 -19.43 -0.63 -2.12
CA ILE A 262 -18.86 0.29 -3.07
C ILE A 262 -19.43 -0.04 -4.45
N ARG A 263 -20.09 0.93 -5.09
CA ARG A 263 -20.65 0.77 -6.43
C ARG A 263 -20.32 1.98 -7.29
N ARG A 264 -20.27 1.75 -8.60
CA ARG A 264 -20.26 2.84 -9.58
C ARG A 264 -21.64 3.50 -9.61
N ASP A 265 -21.65 4.82 -9.54
CA ASP A 265 -22.83 5.67 -9.65
C ASP A 265 -22.75 6.53 -10.91
N GLY A 266 -23.52 6.16 -11.93
CA GLY A 266 -23.44 6.78 -13.25
C GLY A 266 -22.07 6.61 -13.91
N ASP A 267 -21.66 7.65 -14.64
CA ASP A 267 -20.39 7.65 -15.40
C ASP A 267 -19.26 8.35 -14.64
N ARG A 268 -19.54 9.06 -13.56
CA ARG A 268 -18.54 9.88 -12.85
C ARG A 268 -18.57 9.72 -11.34
N GLY A 269 -19.55 8.99 -10.80
CA GLY A 269 -19.74 8.78 -9.37
C GLY A 269 -19.27 7.42 -8.88
N VAL A 270 -18.80 7.39 -7.64
CA VAL A 270 -18.67 6.18 -6.82
C VAL A 270 -19.56 6.37 -5.60
N SER A 271 -20.53 5.50 -5.40
CA SER A 271 -21.38 5.47 -4.21
C SER A 271 -20.87 4.45 -3.21
N THR A 272 -20.80 4.83 -1.94
CA THR A 272 -20.47 3.94 -0.83
C THR A 272 -21.68 3.84 0.09
N GLU A 273 -22.28 2.66 0.25
CA GLU A 273 -23.41 2.43 1.14
C GLU A 273 -22.95 1.68 2.39
N VAL A 274 -22.96 2.34 3.55
CA VAL A 274 -22.59 1.69 4.82
C VAL A 274 -23.79 0.95 5.40
N THR A 275 -23.59 -0.33 5.74
CA THR A 275 -24.61 -1.25 6.24
C THR A 275 -24.09 -2.05 7.42
N GLY A 276 -25.01 -2.60 8.22
CA GLY A 276 -24.67 -3.50 9.33
C GLY A 276 -23.77 -2.87 10.39
N MET A 277 -23.77 -1.54 10.53
CA MET A 277 -22.98 -0.84 11.52
C MET A 277 -23.44 -1.25 12.92
N ARG A 278 -22.48 -1.58 13.77
CA ARG A 278 -22.66 -2.03 15.14
C ARG A 278 -21.51 -1.53 15.99
N LEU A 279 -21.84 -0.88 17.10
CA LEU A 279 -20.89 -0.43 18.12
C LEU A 279 -21.17 -1.20 19.41
N ASP A 280 -20.23 -2.02 19.86
CA ASP A 280 -20.32 -2.72 21.14
C ASP A 280 -19.69 -1.88 22.25
N ILE A 281 -20.44 -1.66 23.33
CA ILE A 281 -19.99 -0.95 24.54
C ILE A 281 -19.53 -2.01 25.54
N GLY A 282 -18.37 -2.62 25.28
CA GLY A 282 -17.92 -3.81 26.00
C GLY A 282 -18.98 -4.92 25.95
N ASP A 283 -19.23 -5.57 27.09
CA ASP A 283 -20.35 -6.50 27.23
C ASP A 283 -21.65 -5.79 27.60
N LEU A 284 -21.67 -4.46 27.79
CA LEU A 284 -22.81 -3.74 28.39
C LEU A 284 -24.01 -3.70 27.46
N ALA A 285 -23.79 -3.12 26.29
CA ALA A 285 -24.83 -2.78 25.35
C ALA A 285 -24.30 -2.77 23.92
N VAL A 286 -25.22 -2.88 22.97
CA VAL A 286 -24.95 -2.85 21.53
C VAL A 286 -25.75 -1.72 20.93
N PHE A 287 -25.07 -0.85 20.21
CA PHE A 287 -25.69 0.23 19.46
C PHE A 287 -25.71 -0.10 17.96
N ARG A 288 -26.88 0.02 17.34
CA ARG A 288 -27.05 -0.06 15.89
C ARG A 288 -27.70 1.24 15.40
N PRO A 289 -27.03 2.04 14.56
CA PRO A 289 -27.63 3.25 14.02
C PRO A 289 -28.73 2.88 13.02
N GLY A 290 -29.86 3.58 13.12
CA GLY A 290 -31.01 3.42 12.22
C GLY A 290 -32.33 3.68 12.92
N THR A 291 -33.43 3.46 12.21
CA THR A 291 -34.81 3.66 12.71
C THR A 291 -35.66 2.39 12.64
N GLY A 292 -35.04 1.25 12.38
CA GLY A 292 -35.67 -0.05 12.37
C GLY A 292 -35.98 -0.57 13.79
N PRO A 293 -36.75 -1.65 13.90
CA PRO A 293 -37.22 -2.18 15.20
C PRO A 293 -36.09 -2.71 16.10
N ASN A 294 -34.94 -3.06 15.52
CA ASN A 294 -33.76 -3.57 16.25
C ASN A 294 -32.61 -2.54 16.29
N ASP A 295 -32.87 -1.32 15.82
CA ASP A 295 -31.92 -0.22 15.84
C ASP A 295 -32.01 0.52 17.18
N GLY A 296 -31.00 1.31 17.51
CA GLY A 296 -30.85 1.95 18.81
C GLY A 296 -29.88 1.21 19.71
N LEU A 297 -29.95 1.55 21.00
CA LEU A 297 -29.05 1.04 22.04
C LEU A 297 -29.76 -0.03 22.86
N HIS A 298 -29.27 -1.26 22.83
CA HIS A 298 -29.90 -2.40 23.49
C HIS A 298 -28.93 -3.08 24.44
N LEU A 299 -29.40 -3.59 25.57
CA LEU A 299 -28.56 -4.38 26.50
C LEU A 299 -28.14 -5.70 25.85
N THR A 300 -26.99 -6.24 26.27
CA THR A 300 -26.63 -7.62 25.91
C THR A 300 -27.25 -8.62 26.89
N PRO A 301 -27.42 -9.90 26.50
CA PRO A 301 -27.79 -10.97 27.42
C PRO A 301 -26.86 -11.04 28.64
N SER A 302 -25.55 -10.95 28.42
CA SER A 302 -24.54 -11.00 29.49
C SER A 302 -24.65 -9.83 30.49
N SER A 303 -25.16 -8.68 30.04
CA SER A 303 -25.39 -7.55 30.94
C SER A 303 -26.67 -7.65 31.72
N LEU A 304 -27.70 -8.26 31.15
CA LEU A 304 -28.90 -8.58 31.87
C LEU A 304 -28.63 -9.63 32.96
N GLU A 305 -27.83 -10.66 32.67
CA GLU A 305 -27.37 -11.63 33.68
C GLU A 305 -26.65 -10.91 34.85
N LYS A 306 -25.66 -10.08 34.55
CA LYS A 306 -24.95 -9.27 35.58
C LYS A 306 -25.91 -8.35 36.35
N LEU A 307 -26.93 -7.82 35.69
CA LEU A 307 -27.97 -7.00 36.33
C LEU A 307 -28.82 -7.83 37.29
N THR A 308 -29.20 -9.06 36.92
CA THR A 308 -29.97 -9.95 37.80
C THR A 308 -29.21 -10.32 39.07
N ASP A 309 -27.87 -10.40 38.99
CA ASP A 309 -27.00 -10.61 40.15
C ASP A 309 -26.92 -9.35 41.05
N GLU A 310 -27.14 -8.17 40.48
CA GLU A 310 -27.07 -6.88 41.17
C GLU A 310 -28.46 -6.32 41.52
N THR A 311 -29.06 -6.84 42.59
CA THR A 311 -30.40 -6.46 43.10
C THR A 311 -30.67 -4.95 43.10
N ALA A 312 -29.68 -4.13 43.50
CA ALA A 312 -29.83 -2.67 43.56
C ALA A 312 -30.03 -2.03 42.18
N LYS A 313 -29.31 -2.50 41.16
CA LYS A 313 -29.44 -2.02 39.78
C LYS A 313 -30.72 -2.55 39.14
N ALA A 314 -31.05 -3.83 39.37
CA ALA A 314 -32.30 -4.44 38.93
C ALA A 314 -33.53 -3.68 39.45
N LYS A 315 -33.60 -3.40 40.76
CA LYS A 315 -34.67 -2.59 41.35
C LYS A 315 -34.72 -1.18 40.79
N THR A 316 -33.56 -0.59 40.47
CA THR A 316 -33.49 0.72 39.84
C THR A 316 -34.14 0.71 38.46
N LEU A 317 -33.91 -0.30 37.63
CA LEU A 317 -34.57 -0.38 36.31
C LEU A 317 -36.09 -0.57 36.44
N LEU A 318 -36.52 -1.49 37.31
CA LEU A 318 -37.95 -1.74 37.53
C LEU A 318 -38.67 -0.58 38.22
N SER A 319 -37.94 0.39 38.79
CA SER A 319 -38.54 1.62 39.31
C SER A 319 -38.92 2.63 38.21
N VAL A 320 -38.49 2.40 36.97
CA VAL A 320 -38.74 3.30 35.85
C VAL A 320 -40.08 2.94 35.18
N PRO A 321 -41.09 3.83 35.20
CA PRO A 321 -42.43 3.51 34.68
C PRO A 321 -42.41 3.10 33.21
N ALA A 322 -41.56 3.73 32.40
CA ALA A 322 -41.42 3.40 30.97
C ALA A 322 -40.95 1.96 30.74
N ILE A 323 -40.02 1.45 31.56
CA ILE A 323 -39.55 0.06 31.49
C ILE A 323 -40.69 -0.87 31.92
N VAL A 324 -41.33 -0.58 33.05
CA VAL A 324 -42.45 -1.39 33.56
C VAL A 324 -43.58 -1.54 32.53
N HIS A 325 -43.94 -0.44 31.87
CA HIS A 325 -44.95 -0.44 30.81
C HIS A 325 -44.51 -1.26 29.59
N ALA A 326 -43.22 -1.23 29.24
CA ALA A 326 -42.68 -2.01 28.12
C ALA A 326 -42.70 -3.52 28.39
N LEU A 327 -42.52 -3.95 29.64
CA LEU A 327 -42.54 -5.37 30.04
C LEU A 327 -43.94 -6.01 30.00
N GLY A 328 -45.01 -5.22 29.93
CA GLY A 328 -46.38 -5.73 29.96
C GLY A 328 -46.74 -6.49 31.25
N VAL A 329 -45.91 -6.38 32.30
CA VAL A 329 -46.08 -7.08 33.57
C VAL A 329 -47.06 -6.30 34.46
N PRO A 330 -48.01 -6.97 35.15
CA PRO A 330 -48.92 -6.29 36.07
C PRO A 330 -48.18 -5.54 37.19
N ASP A 331 -48.61 -4.31 37.51
CA ASP A 331 -48.02 -3.48 38.57
C ASP A 331 -47.90 -4.17 39.93
N SER A 332 -48.77 -5.15 40.22
CA SER A 332 -48.72 -5.93 41.45
C SER A 332 -47.49 -6.85 41.50
N GLN A 333 -47.10 -7.44 40.37
CA GLN A 333 -45.91 -8.29 40.28
C GLN A 333 -44.65 -7.43 40.35
N ILE A 334 -44.65 -6.26 39.73
CA ILE A 334 -43.54 -5.30 39.81
C ILE A 334 -43.33 -4.81 41.25
N ARG A 335 -44.42 -4.45 41.96
CA ARG A 335 -44.32 -4.07 43.37
C ARG A 335 -43.79 -5.20 44.24
N ALA A 336 -44.26 -6.44 44.02
CA ALA A 336 -43.74 -7.61 44.74
C ALA A 336 -42.24 -7.83 44.49
N ALA A 337 -41.79 -7.68 43.25
CA ALA A 337 -40.38 -7.77 42.87
C ALA A 337 -39.52 -6.64 43.46
N LEU A 338 -40.03 -5.41 43.56
CA LEU A 338 -39.30 -4.31 44.20
C LEU A 338 -39.12 -4.53 45.72
N ASP A 339 -40.09 -5.17 46.36
CA ASP A 339 -40.09 -5.43 47.81
C ASP A 339 -39.32 -6.70 48.20
N ASN A 340 -39.24 -7.72 47.34
CA ASN A 340 -38.66 -9.03 47.64
C ASN A 340 -37.68 -9.51 46.56
N ASP A 341 -36.44 -9.77 46.98
CA ASP A 341 -35.34 -10.18 46.09
C ASP A 341 -35.58 -11.54 45.40
N ARG A 342 -36.35 -12.45 45.99
CA ARG A 342 -36.72 -13.72 45.32
C ARG A 342 -37.72 -13.49 44.20
N GLU A 343 -38.75 -12.69 44.46
CA GLU A 343 -39.76 -12.32 43.45
C GLU A 343 -39.11 -11.54 42.32
N LEU A 344 -38.09 -10.72 42.62
CA LEU A 344 -37.26 -10.04 41.62
C LEU A 344 -36.51 -11.02 40.74
N ALA A 345 -35.82 -12.00 41.34
CA ALA A 345 -35.08 -13.01 40.61
C ALA A 345 -36.00 -13.89 39.75
N ASP A 346 -37.18 -14.26 40.27
CA ASP A 346 -38.18 -15.03 39.53
C ASP A 346 -38.75 -14.24 38.35
N LEU A 347 -39.02 -12.94 38.54
CA LEU A 347 -39.49 -12.06 37.48
C LEU A 347 -38.43 -11.89 36.38
N LEU A 348 -37.19 -11.56 36.76
CA LEU A 348 -36.09 -11.37 35.81
C LEU A 348 -35.58 -12.68 35.19
N GLY A 349 -35.91 -13.83 35.78
CA GLY A 349 -35.67 -15.15 35.21
C GLY A 349 -36.75 -15.60 34.22
N THR A 350 -37.84 -14.84 34.07
CA THR A 350 -38.91 -15.18 33.13
C THR A 350 -38.48 -14.86 31.69
N PRO A 351 -38.48 -15.84 30.76
CA PRO A 351 -37.97 -15.62 29.40
C PRO A 351 -38.61 -14.45 28.65
N ALA A 352 -39.92 -14.26 28.80
CA ALA A 352 -40.62 -13.14 28.17
C ALA A 352 -40.13 -11.78 28.70
N VAL A 353 -39.92 -11.67 30.02
CA VAL A 353 -39.40 -10.44 30.66
C VAL A 353 -37.97 -10.17 30.22
N VAL A 354 -37.15 -11.22 30.07
CA VAL A 354 -35.77 -11.13 29.55
C VAL A 354 -35.77 -10.61 28.12
N ASP A 355 -36.58 -11.21 27.24
CA ASP A 355 -36.69 -10.80 25.85
C ASP A 355 -37.18 -9.35 25.72
N ASP A 356 -38.18 -8.96 26.52
CA ASP A 356 -38.71 -7.60 26.54
C ASP A 356 -37.67 -6.59 27.05
N LEU A 357 -36.90 -6.91 28.09
CA LEU A 357 -35.80 -6.06 28.59
C LEU A 357 -34.69 -5.87 27.55
N LEU A 358 -34.35 -6.93 26.81
CA LEU A 358 -33.33 -6.87 25.74
C LEU A 358 -33.82 -6.09 24.52
N ALA A 359 -35.14 -5.98 24.32
CA ALA A 359 -35.74 -5.21 23.24
C ALA A 359 -35.92 -3.72 23.58
N VAL A 360 -35.72 -3.30 24.83
CA VAL A 360 -35.83 -1.88 25.22
C VAL A 360 -34.72 -1.07 24.57
N ASN A 361 -35.11 -0.11 23.73
CA ASN A 361 -34.20 0.91 23.23
C ASN A 361 -33.85 1.92 24.33
N LEU A 362 -32.63 1.84 24.83
CA LEU A 362 -32.10 2.70 25.88
C LEU A 362 -31.96 4.16 25.43
N VAL A 363 -31.90 4.45 24.12
CA VAL A 363 -31.87 5.84 23.60
C VAL A 363 -33.19 6.54 23.91
N ASP A 364 -34.32 5.90 23.57
CA ASP A 364 -35.65 6.45 23.79
C ASP A 364 -35.96 6.54 25.29
N LEU A 365 -35.51 5.54 26.05
CA LEU A 365 -35.64 5.54 27.52
C LEU A 365 -34.90 6.72 28.15
N ALA A 366 -33.69 7.03 27.66
CA ALA A 366 -32.88 8.12 28.18
C ALA A 366 -33.46 9.50 27.84
N ALA A 367 -34.07 9.64 26.66
CA ALA A 367 -34.78 10.87 26.29
C ALA A 367 -35.92 11.18 27.26
N ALA A 368 -36.62 10.15 27.77
CA ALA A 368 -37.67 10.30 28.78
C ALA A 368 -37.12 10.40 30.22
N HIS A 369 -36.06 9.65 30.54
CA HIS A 369 -35.53 9.47 31.89
C HIS A 369 -33.99 9.42 31.91
N PRO A 370 -33.29 10.58 31.82
CA PRO A 370 -31.83 10.63 31.68
C PRO A 370 -31.06 10.11 32.90
N ASP A 371 -31.68 10.09 34.09
CA ASP A 371 -31.04 9.59 35.33
C ASP A 371 -30.82 8.07 35.32
N VAL A 372 -31.56 7.31 34.50
CA VAL A 372 -31.51 5.84 34.47
C VAL A 372 -30.19 5.35 33.88
N LEU A 373 -29.70 6.00 32.82
CA LEU A 373 -28.46 5.61 32.17
C LEU A 373 -27.23 5.79 33.06
N ARG A 374 -27.16 6.90 33.81
CA ARG A 374 -26.07 7.13 34.77
C ARG A 374 -25.99 6.03 35.81
N ARG A 375 -27.14 5.49 36.23
CA ARG A 375 -27.21 4.36 37.18
C ARG A 375 -26.86 3.01 36.54
N LEU A 376 -27.03 2.88 35.22
CA LEU A 376 -26.55 1.74 34.43
C LEU A 376 -25.06 1.83 34.06
N GLY A 377 -24.39 2.94 34.37
CA GLY A 377 -22.99 3.17 34.02
C GLY A 377 -22.78 3.61 32.56
N ILE A 378 -23.83 4.09 31.88
CA ILE A 378 -23.75 4.67 30.54
C ILE A 378 -23.62 6.19 30.65
N ASP A 379 -22.55 6.76 30.11
CA ASP A 379 -22.29 8.21 30.11
C ASP A 379 -23.31 8.95 29.21
N PRO A 380 -23.99 10.00 29.68
CA PRO A 380 -24.86 10.83 28.86
C PRO A 380 -24.17 11.42 27.61
N ASN A 381 -22.90 11.81 27.71
CA ASN A 381 -22.17 12.38 26.56
C ASN A 381 -21.96 11.34 25.45
N LEU A 382 -21.79 10.08 25.83
CA LEU A 382 -21.69 8.96 24.90
C LEU A 382 -23.02 8.79 24.16
N LEU A 383 -24.15 8.89 24.85
CA LEU A 383 -25.47 8.81 24.21
C LEU A 383 -25.71 9.93 23.20
N ASP A 384 -25.38 11.17 23.56
CA ASP A 384 -25.52 12.30 22.64
C ASP A 384 -24.70 12.05 21.37
N ALA A 385 -23.46 11.58 21.51
CA ALA A 385 -22.60 11.22 20.39
C ALA A 385 -23.16 10.04 19.56
N LEU A 386 -23.75 9.02 20.19
CA LEU A 386 -24.38 7.89 19.48
C LEU A 386 -25.66 8.33 18.74
N THR A 387 -26.46 9.21 19.35
CA THR A 387 -27.68 9.75 18.75
C THR A 387 -27.36 10.60 17.52
N ASP A 388 -26.24 11.32 17.55
CA ASP A 388 -25.73 12.07 16.40
C ASP A 388 -25.40 11.18 15.21
N LEU A 389 -24.97 9.94 15.43
CA LEU A 389 -24.73 8.97 14.36
C LEU A 389 -26.03 8.50 13.67
N THR A 390 -27.18 8.60 14.35
CA THR A 390 -28.48 8.10 13.85
C THR A 390 -29.32 9.19 13.19
N ARG A 391 -28.99 10.47 13.38
CA ARG A 391 -29.82 11.56 12.83
C ARG A 391 -30.01 11.38 11.32
N PRO A 392 -31.23 11.61 10.77
CA PRO A 392 -31.56 11.35 9.36
C PRO A 392 -30.61 12.01 8.35
N GLN A 393 -30.06 13.17 8.72
CA GLN A 393 -29.10 13.92 7.91
C GLN A 393 -27.73 13.23 7.80
N LEU A 394 -27.41 12.28 8.68
CA LEU A 394 -26.22 11.42 8.58
C LEU A 394 -26.50 10.10 7.87
N ALA A 395 -27.69 9.52 7.96
CA ALA A 395 -28.05 8.32 7.18
C ALA A 395 -27.91 8.56 5.66
N ASP A 396 -28.31 9.74 5.19
CA ASP A 396 -28.07 10.18 3.80
C ASP A 396 -26.58 10.46 3.50
N ARG A 397 -25.77 10.75 4.52
CA ARG A 397 -24.30 10.98 4.40
C ARG A 397 -23.47 9.71 4.57
N LEU A 398 -24.04 8.65 5.14
CA LEU A 398 -23.44 7.30 5.14
C LEU A 398 -23.43 6.73 3.71
N THR A 399 -24.17 7.35 2.79
CA THR A 399 -23.93 7.24 1.36
C THR A 399 -22.84 8.23 0.95
N LEU A 400 -21.57 7.84 1.11
CA LEU A 400 -20.45 8.68 0.67
C LEU A 400 -20.32 8.55 -0.85
N GLY A 401 -20.79 9.57 -1.57
CA GLY A 401 -20.60 9.73 -3.00
C GLY A 401 -19.32 10.51 -3.30
N PHE A 402 -18.40 9.95 -4.09
CA PHE A 402 -17.31 10.70 -4.70
C PHE A 402 -17.61 10.89 -6.17
N THR A 403 -17.49 12.12 -6.67
CA THR A 403 -17.65 12.42 -8.10
C THR A 403 -16.34 12.91 -8.67
N LEU A 404 -15.99 12.41 -9.86
CA LEU A 404 -14.82 12.83 -10.59
C LEU A 404 -14.89 14.35 -10.89
N PRO A 405 -13.89 15.15 -10.50
CA PRO A 405 -13.89 16.59 -10.76
C PRO A 405 -13.96 16.88 -12.25
N GLU A 406 -14.61 17.99 -12.61
CA GLU A 406 -14.62 18.45 -14.01
C GLU A 406 -13.19 18.70 -14.49
N LEU A 407 -12.92 18.31 -15.73
CA LEU A 407 -11.61 18.52 -16.33
C LEU A 407 -11.45 20.02 -16.61
N PRO A 408 -10.25 20.59 -16.42
CA PRO A 408 -10.00 22.00 -16.69
C PRO A 408 -10.04 22.37 -18.19
N GLY A 409 -10.24 21.41 -19.09
CA GLY A 409 -10.27 21.59 -20.54
C GLY A 409 -11.40 20.79 -21.21
N GLU A 410 -11.35 20.71 -22.54
CA GLU A 410 -12.27 19.87 -23.31
C GLU A 410 -11.91 18.39 -23.19
N GLY A 411 -12.90 17.52 -23.32
CA GLY A 411 -12.76 16.07 -23.26
C GLY A 411 -13.80 15.43 -22.34
N ASP A 412 -13.98 14.12 -22.49
CA ASP A 412 -14.80 13.33 -21.57
C ASP A 412 -13.89 12.36 -20.82
N VAL A 413 -14.09 12.26 -19.50
CA VAL A 413 -13.47 11.24 -18.65
C VAL A 413 -14.58 10.65 -17.79
N ARG A 414 -14.67 9.32 -17.82
CA ARG A 414 -15.68 8.54 -17.14
C ARG A 414 -15.09 7.34 -16.43
N LEU A 415 -15.80 6.87 -15.42
CA LEU A 415 -15.52 5.66 -14.67
C LEU A 415 -15.84 4.45 -15.54
N ARG A 416 -14.83 3.62 -15.75
CA ARG A 416 -14.95 2.34 -16.44
C ARG A 416 -15.34 1.23 -15.48
N ASP A 417 -14.63 1.11 -14.36
CA ASP A 417 -14.82 0.05 -13.36
C ASP A 417 -14.50 0.58 -11.95
N VAL A 418 -15.16 0.02 -10.94
CA VAL A 418 -14.86 0.25 -9.52
C VAL A 418 -14.84 -1.10 -8.84
N ARG A 419 -13.71 -1.45 -8.23
CA ARG A 419 -13.51 -2.76 -7.63
C ARG A 419 -12.86 -2.64 -6.27
N VAL A 420 -13.38 -3.39 -5.32
CA VAL A 420 -12.75 -3.60 -4.02
C VAL A 420 -11.76 -4.75 -4.15
N GLU A 421 -10.55 -4.52 -3.65
CA GLU A 421 -9.47 -5.49 -3.50
C GLU A 421 -9.20 -5.76 -2.01
N PRO A 422 -8.48 -6.83 -1.64
CA PRO A 422 -8.26 -7.17 -0.22
C PRO A 422 -7.68 -6.04 0.63
N ASP A 423 -6.82 -5.21 0.03
CA ASP A 423 -6.00 -4.15 0.64
C ASP A 423 -6.39 -2.73 0.19
N GLY A 424 -7.38 -2.58 -0.70
CA GLY A 424 -7.77 -1.27 -1.19
C GLY A 424 -8.97 -1.23 -2.13
N ILE A 425 -9.19 -0.07 -2.73
CA ILE A 425 -10.20 0.17 -3.76
C ILE A 425 -9.48 0.59 -5.04
N LEU A 426 -9.79 -0.09 -6.14
CA LEU A 426 -9.30 0.18 -7.48
C LEU A 426 -10.39 0.84 -8.31
N VAL A 427 -10.10 2.01 -8.84
CA VAL A 427 -11.00 2.75 -9.71
C VAL A 427 -10.35 2.91 -11.08
N ARG A 428 -11.01 2.42 -12.12
CA ARG A 428 -10.55 2.56 -13.51
C ARG A 428 -11.33 3.63 -14.24
N LEU A 429 -10.60 4.40 -15.02
CA LEU A 429 -11.05 5.59 -15.72
C LEU A 429 -10.74 5.44 -17.21
N GLU A 430 -11.61 5.96 -18.04
CA GLU A 430 -11.35 6.10 -19.48
C GLU A 430 -11.81 7.46 -19.96
N GLY A 431 -11.06 8.04 -20.90
CA GLY A 431 -11.40 9.32 -21.49
C GLY A 431 -10.95 9.45 -22.93
N THR A 432 -11.53 10.43 -23.63
CA THR A 432 -11.26 10.69 -25.04
C THR A 432 -11.19 12.19 -25.32
N GLY A 433 -10.30 12.57 -26.25
CA GLY A 433 -10.14 13.94 -26.70
C GLY A 433 -9.82 14.92 -25.57
N VAL A 434 -8.98 14.51 -24.62
CA VAL A 434 -8.66 15.31 -23.44
C VAL A 434 -7.63 16.38 -23.82
N ARG A 435 -7.97 17.65 -23.61
CA ARG A 435 -7.11 18.79 -23.91
C ARG A 435 -6.62 19.49 -22.64
N PHE A 436 -5.33 19.81 -22.64
CA PHE A 436 -4.69 20.58 -21.57
C PHE A 436 -3.87 21.73 -22.16
N GLY A 437 -3.79 22.85 -21.45
CA GLY A 437 -3.09 24.06 -21.93
C GLY A 437 -4.01 25.01 -22.70
N LYS A 438 -3.43 26.10 -23.24
CA LYS A 438 -4.16 27.15 -23.96
C LYS A 438 -4.12 26.96 -25.47
#